data_AF-A0A952ZHH0-F1
#
_entry.id   AF-A0A952ZHH0-F1
#
_cell.length_a   1.000
_cell.length_b   1.000
_cell.length_c   1.000
_cell.angle_alpha   90.00
_cell.angle_beta   90.00
_cell.angle_gamma   90.00
#
_symmetry.space_group_name_H-M   'P 1'
#
loop_
_entity.id
_entity.type
_entity.pdbx_description
1 polymer ?
#
loop_
_entity_poly.entity_id
_entity_poly.type
_entity_poly.pdbx_seq_one_letter_code
_entity_poly.pdbx_strand_id
1 'polypeptide(L)'
;AFQQPYLMPKRSNTFQRLALLVHERLGKGWKVDESYMFTDLVTGEKREVDIVAQTMVGTYPIYLSIECRDHSRPADVLWIEGVAKKHEHLPTSKLVLWSRSGFTKAAALKARALKIEAVSQAEAVQADWARLARELIGGHVQHVTPRFTAFIDVNPQEGEPRRLEQVENAAWYSGDGTQVGTMQGLLQFIADNPQTRTVVLDHTSPGSGNFYIELVPPEPWFTDLPEGGQVRIRRIGVSIETLTENVALDTASALSEGKVLTLASAKVATGVLELLIQESPDGTSSFRSTLLPRKA
;
A
#
# COMPACT_ATOMS: atom_id res chain seq x y z
N ALA A 1 -8.60 18.26 -39.24
CA ALA A 1 -9.73 18.45 -38.32
C ALA A 1 -9.28 19.46 -37.27
N PHE A 2 -9.91 20.64 -37.22
CA PHE A 2 -9.58 21.70 -36.27
C PHE A 2 -10.03 21.28 -34.87
N GLN A 3 -9.08 21.18 -33.91
CA GLN A 3 -9.41 21.04 -32.50
C GLN A 3 -10.08 22.31 -32.00
N GLN A 4 -11.22 22.16 -31.32
CA GLN A 4 -11.93 23.25 -30.67
C GLN A 4 -11.05 23.93 -29.62
N PRO A 5 -11.11 25.26 -29.48
CA PRO A 5 -10.37 25.96 -28.44
C PRO A 5 -10.93 25.62 -27.06
N TYR A 6 -10.05 25.14 -26.17
CA TYR A 6 -10.32 24.96 -24.75
C TYR A 6 -10.71 26.33 -24.15
N LEU A 7 -11.97 26.49 -23.76
CA LEU A 7 -12.44 27.67 -23.04
C LEU A 7 -11.90 27.61 -21.60
N MET A 8 -10.81 28.33 -21.31
CA MET A 8 -10.28 28.42 -19.93
C MET A 8 -11.18 29.30 -19.05
N PRO A 9 -11.58 28.86 -17.84
CA PRO A 9 -12.31 29.70 -16.89
C PRO A 9 -11.43 30.84 -16.37
N LYS A 10 -12.06 31.97 -16.03
CA LYS A 10 -11.42 33.20 -15.54
C LYS A 10 -11.04 33.08 -14.04
N ARG A 11 -9.89 32.49 -13.72
CA ARG A 11 -9.26 32.53 -12.36
C ARG A 11 -7.82 33.10 -12.44
N SER A 12 -7.32 33.64 -11.32
CA SER A 12 -6.22 34.62 -11.26
C SER A 12 -4.85 34.10 -11.75
N ASN A 13 -4.03 35.01 -12.29
CA ASN A 13 -2.64 34.79 -12.75
C ASN A 13 -1.77 34.05 -11.73
N THR A 14 -2.07 34.19 -10.43
CA THR A 14 -1.30 33.58 -9.33
C THR A 14 -1.48 32.05 -9.26
N PHE A 15 -2.71 31.57 -9.48
CA PHE A 15 -3.04 30.15 -9.39
C PHE A 15 -2.39 29.35 -10.52
N GLN A 16 -2.51 29.86 -11.75
CA GLN A 16 -1.90 29.27 -12.94
C GLN A 16 -0.36 29.22 -12.82
N ARG A 17 0.24 30.25 -12.21
CA ARG A 17 1.69 30.26 -11.91
C ARG A 17 2.09 29.17 -10.91
N LEU A 18 1.27 28.92 -9.89
CA LEU A 18 1.55 27.85 -8.92
C LEU A 18 1.48 26.47 -9.59
N ALA A 19 0.43 26.20 -10.37
CA ALA A 19 0.30 24.93 -11.09
C ALA A 19 1.47 24.70 -12.05
N LEU A 20 1.86 25.73 -12.82
CA LEU A 20 3.03 25.68 -13.69
C LEU A 20 4.32 25.42 -12.91
N LEU A 21 4.53 26.12 -11.79
CA LEU A 21 5.70 25.92 -10.94
C LEU A 21 5.78 24.49 -10.40
N VAL A 22 4.67 23.93 -9.92
CA VAL A 22 4.60 22.55 -9.44
C VAL A 22 4.95 21.58 -10.58
N HIS A 23 4.40 21.80 -11.78
CA HIS A 23 4.69 21.00 -12.96
C HIS A 23 6.18 21.04 -13.35
N GLU A 24 6.80 22.22 -13.33
CA GLU A 24 8.23 22.37 -13.66
C GLU A 24 9.14 21.69 -12.64
N ARG A 25 8.76 21.71 -11.36
CA ARG A 25 9.61 21.23 -10.26
C ARG A 25 9.48 19.74 -9.96
N LEU A 26 8.33 19.12 -10.23
CA LEU A 26 8.11 17.68 -10.02
C LEU A 26 8.68 16.80 -11.14
N GLY A 27 8.87 17.34 -12.33
CA GLY A 27 9.44 16.62 -13.47
C GLY A 27 8.45 15.72 -14.22
N LYS A 28 8.93 15.03 -15.27
CA LYS A 28 8.10 14.34 -16.28
C LYS A 28 7.26 13.17 -15.77
N GLY A 29 7.57 12.62 -14.60
CA GLY A 29 6.84 11.49 -14.00
C GLY A 29 5.53 11.87 -13.30
N TRP A 30 5.25 13.17 -13.17
CA TRP A 30 4.05 13.68 -12.53
C TRP A 30 3.10 14.30 -13.54
N LYS A 31 1.83 13.95 -13.45
CA LYS A 31 0.74 14.66 -14.13
C LYS A 31 0.15 15.66 -13.15
N VAL A 32 0.07 16.92 -13.55
CA VAL A 32 -0.51 17.99 -12.72
C VAL A 32 -1.80 18.47 -13.39
N ASP A 33 -2.91 18.37 -12.66
CA ASP A 33 -4.25 18.78 -13.10
C ASP A 33 -4.78 19.89 -12.17
N GLU A 34 -5.37 20.92 -12.75
CA GLU A 34 -6.10 21.98 -12.05
C GLU A 34 -7.60 21.60 -11.92
N SER A 35 -8.27 22.06 -10.86
CA SER A 35 -9.70 21.85 -10.60
C SER A 35 -10.10 20.37 -10.69
N TYR A 36 -9.33 19.48 -10.06
CA TYR A 36 -9.52 18.04 -10.16
C TYR A 36 -10.71 17.57 -9.32
N MET A 37 -11.59 16.75 -9.91
CA MET A 37 -12.77 16.23 -9.24
C MET A 37 -12.55 14.81 -8.71
N PHE A 38 -12.21 14.68 -7.44
CA PHE A 38 -12.22 13.38 -6.76
C PHE A 38 -13.63 12.92 -6.43
N THR A 39 -13.80 11.61 -6.31
CA THR A 39 -15.00 11.02 -5.70
C THR A 39 -14.76 10.91 -4.19
N ASP A 40 -15.69 11.44 -3.39
CA ASP A 40 -15.73 11.28 -1.93
C ASP A 40 -15.98 9.80 -1.61
N LEU A 41 -15.10 9.20 -0.80
CA LEU A 41 -15.12 7.77 -0.50
C LEU A 41 -16.31 7.34 0.36
N VAL A 42 -16.95 8.28 1.06
CA VAL A 42 -18.10 8.02 1.93
C VAL A 42 -19.40 8.27 1.19
N THR A 43 -19.53 9.41 0.51
CA THR A 43 -20.81 9.82 -0.10
C THR A 43 -20.92 9.45 -1.57
N GLY A 44 -19.83 9.13 -2.25
CA GLY A 44 -19.80 8.91 -3.71
C GLY A 44 -19.92 10.19 -4.55
N GLU A 45 -20.05 11.36 -3.91
CA GLU A 45 -20.21 12.65 -4.59
C GLU A 45 -18.87 13.20 -5.07
N LYS A 46 -18.90 14.08 -6.08
CA LYS A 46 -17.68 14.73 -6.56
C LYS A 46 -17.27 15.92 -5.69
N ARG A 47 -15.98 16.00 -5.37
CA ARG A 47 -15.36 17.09 -4.61
C ARG A 47 -14.19 17.66 -5.43
N GLU A 48 -14.22 18.98 -5.66
CA GLU A 48 -13.13 19.70 -6.32
C GLU A 48 -11.92 19.79 -5.38
N VAL A 49 -10.72 19.56 -5.92
CA VAL A 49 -9.43 19.91 -5.33
C VAL A 49 -8.73 20.86 -6.28
N ASP A 50 -8.20 21.96 -5.75
CA ASP A 50 -7.70 23.04 -6.59
C ASP A 50 -6.58 22.57 -7.53
N ILE A 51 -5.53 21.92 -7.01
CA ILE A 51 -4.49 21.31 -7.84
C ILE A 51 -4.19 19.90 -7.34
N VAL A 52 -4.07 18.96 -8.27
CA VAL A 52 -3.62 17.60 -7.99
C VAL A 52 -2.41 17.30 -8.85
N ALA A 53 -1.29 17.00 -8.21
CA ALA A 53 -0.18 16.33 -8.86
C ALA A 53 -0.27 14.84 -8.56
N GLN A 54 -0.28 14.01 -9.60
CA GLN A 54 -0.38 12.56 -9.49
C GLN A 54 0.76 11.85 -10.21
N THR A 55 1.21 10.75 -9.64
CA THR A 55 2.15 9.81 -10.27
C THR A 55 1.78 8.38 -9.94
N MET A 56 2.41 7.41 -10.60
CA MET A 56 2.25 5.99 -10.33
C MET A 56 3.52 5.47 -9.67
N VAL A 57 3.38 4.81 -8.53
CA VAL A 57 4.45 4.01 -7.91
C VAL A 57 4.01 2.56 -7.96
N GLY A 58 4.63 1.77 -8.85
CA GLY A 58 4.13 0.44 -9.20
C GLY A 58 2.72 0.56 -9.82
N THR A 59 1.74 -0.10 -9.20
CA THR A 59 0.32 -0.07 -9.63
C THR A 59 -0.54 0.92 -8.82
N TYR A 60 0.05 1.65 -7.86
CA TYR A 60 -0.69 2.54 -6.96
C TYR A 60 -0.55 4.01 -7.37
N PRO A 61 -1.65 4.76 -7.49
CA PRO A 61 -1.59 6.19 -7.71
C PRO A 61 -1.25 6.94 -6.42
N ILE A 62 -0.30 7.87 -6.51
CA ILE A 62 0.04 8.80 -5.44
C ILE A 62 -0.52 10.18 -5.79
N TYR A 63 -1.19 10.82 -4.84
CA TYR A 63 -1.84 12.12 -5.03
C TYR A 63 -1.29 13.16 -4.04
N LEU A 64 -0.57 14.14 -4.58
CA LEU A 64 -0.26 15.39 -3.90
C LEU A 64 -1.40 16.38 -4.17
N SER A 65 -2.25 16.61 -3.18
CA SER A 65 -3.36 17.55 -3.27
C SER A 65 -2.95 18.91 -2.70
N ILE A 66 -3.21 19.96 -3.46
CA ILE A 66 -2.86 21.34 -3.10
C ILE A 66 -4.13 22.17 -3.10
N GLU A 67 -4.44 22.78 -1.96
CA GLU A 67 -5.59 23.67 -1.79
C GLU A 67 -5.09 25.11 -1.62
N CYS A 68 -5.72 26.04 -2.32
CA CYS A 68 -5.20 27.37 -2.52
C CYS A 68 -6.10 28.43 -1.87
N ARG A 69 -5.47 29.42 -1.23
CA ARG A 69 -6.15 30.59 -0.67
C ARG A 69 -5.52 31.89 -1.15
N ASP A 70 -6.20 32.55 -2.08
CA ASP A 70 -5.75 33.79 -2.72
C ASP A 70 -6.27 35.07 -2.00
N HIS A 71 -6.42 35.01 -0.67
CA HIS A 71 -6.98 36.11 0.12
C HIS A 71 -5.91 37.12 0.55
N SER A 72 -6.32 38.35 0.87
CA SER A 72 -5.44 39.40 1.41
C SER A 72 -5.09 39.21 2.89
N ARG A 73 -5.91 38.47 3.63
CA ARG A 73 -5.65 38.13 5.04
C ARG A 73 -4.96 36.77 5.13
N PRO A 74 -4.04 36.58 6.09
CA PRO A 74 -3.43 35.28 6.34
C PRO A 74 -4.48 34.21 6.66
N ALA A 75 -4.15 32.97 6.30
CA ALA A 75 -4.92 31.79 6.61
C ALA A 75 -5.03 31.57 8.14
N ASP A 76 -6.23 31.23 8.58
CA ASP A 76 -6.60 30.98 9.98
C ASP A 76 -6.82 29.48 10.26
N VAL A 77 -6.94 29.13 11.54
CA VAL A 77 -7.09 27.75 12.02
C VAL A 77 -8.33 27.07 11.41
N LEU A 78 -9.44 27.81 11.31
CA LEU A 78 -10.71 27.27 10.79
C LEU A 78 -10.57 26.77 9.35
N TRP A 79 -9.79 27.47 8.52
CA TRP A 79 -9.54 27.00 7.17
C TRP A 79 -8.68 25.74 7.13
N ILE A 80 -7.63 25.66 7.97
CA ILE A 80 -6.82 24.44 8.06
C ILE A 80 -7.68 23.24 8.43
N GLU A 81 -8.52 23.39 9.46
CA GLU A 81 -9.39 22.32 9.96
C GLU A 81 -10.46 21.93 8.94
N GLY A 82 -11.07 22.93 8.29
CA GLY A 82 -12.08 22.69 7.24
C GLY A 82 -11.51 21.92 6.04
N VAL A 83 -10.32 22.31 5.57
CA VAL A 83 -9.66 21.60 4.46
C VAL A 83 -9.16 20.22 4.90
N ALA A 84 -8.58 20.09 6.09
CA ALA A 84 -8.19 18.78 6.62
C ALA A 84 -9.40 17.82 6.67
N LYS A 85 -10.55 18.30 7.16
CA LYS A 85 -11.77 17.50 7.24
C LYS A 85 -12.32 17.12 5.85
N LYS A 86 -12.24 18.02 4.88
CA LYS A 86 -12.58 17.74 3.46
C LYS A 86 -11.76 16.57 2.91
N HIS A 87 -10.46 16.52 3.19
CA HIS A 87 -9.55 15.54 2.64
C HIS A 87 -9.52 14.19 3.38
N GLU A 88 -10.22 14.05 4.52
CA GLU A 88 -10.31 12.80 5.27
C GLU A 88 -10.95 11.65 4.47
N HIS A 89 -11.77 11.98 3.47
CA HIS A 89 -12.50 11.02 2.64
C HIS A 89 -12.15 11.16 1.15
N LEU A 90 -11.02 11.79 0.84
CA LEU A 90 -10.47 11.89 -0.52
C LEU A 90 -9.21 11.04 -0.62
N PRO A 91 -8.83 10.56 -1.83
CA PRO A 91 -7.64 9.74 -2.03
C PRO A 91 -6.31 10.54 -1.92
N THR A 92 -6.28 11.59 -1.13
CA THR A 92 -5.11 12.46 -0.95
C THR A 92 -4.02 11.74 -0.17
N SER A 93 -2.85 11.57 -0.78
CA SER A 93 -1.66 11.01 -0.13
C SER A 93 -0.94 12.04 0.73
N LYS A 94 -0.90 13.31 0.28
CA LYS A 94 -0.39 14.46 1.05
C LYS A 94 -1.11 15.72 0.66
N LEU A 95 -1.46 16.46 1.69
CA LEU A 95 -2.13 17.74 1.57
C LEU A 95 -1.10 18.87 1.75
N VAL A 96 -1.09 19.78 0.79
CA VAL A 96 -0.39 21.06 0.87
C VAL A 96 -1.45 22.15 0.86
N LEU A 97 -1.35 23.08 1.81
CA LEU A 97 -2.14 24.29 1.82
C LEU A 97 -1.27 25.43 1.36
N TRP A 98 -1.69 26.08 0.30
CA TRP A 98 -1.01 27.24 -0.25
C TRP A 98 -1.80 28.52 0.05
N SER A 99 -1.11 29.56 0.54
CA SER A 99 -1.75 30.85 0.84
C SER A 99 -0.94 32.03 0.29
N ARG A 100 -1.60 32.92 -0.46
CA ARG A 100 -0.95 34.12 -0.98
C ARG A 100 -0.40 35.01 0.13
N SER A 101 -1.20 35.21 1.19
CA SER A 101 -0.88 36.09 2.32
C SER A 101 -0.28 35.34 3.52
N GLY A 102 0.12 34.09 3.33
CA GLY A 102 0.69 33.24 4.39
C GLY A 102 -0.33 32.80 5.43
N PHE A 103 0.17 32.47 6.63
CA PHE A 103 -0.59 31.82 7.70
C PHE A 103 -0.44 32.57 9.01
N THR A 104 -1.50 32.59 9.82
CA THR A 104 -1.36 32.97 11.24
C THR A 104 -0.49 31.95 11.99
N LYS A 105 0.17 32.38 13.07
CA LYS A 105 1.01 31.50 13.90
C LYS A 105 0.25 30.26 14.40
N ALA A 106 -1.00 30.44 14.81
CA ALA A 106 -1.87 29.35 15.25
C ALA A 106 -2.21 28.38 14.11
N ALA A 107 -2.51 28.90 12.90
CA ALA A 107 -2.78 28.07 11.73
C ALA A 107 -1.56 27.24 11.31
N ALA A 108 -0.36 27.83 11.30
CA ALA A 108 0.86 27.11 10.98
C ALA A 108 1.17 25.99 12.01
N LEU A 109 0.94 26.25 13.30
CA LEU A 109 1.04 25.21 14.34
C LEU A 109 0.02 24.09 14.13
N LYS A 110 -1.23 24.44 13.81
CA LYS A 110 -2.29 23.46 13.52
C LYS A 110 -1.96 22.61 12.29
N ALA A 111 -1.49 23.21 11.20
CA ALA A 111 -1.09 22.49 9.99
C ALA A 111 0.01 21.45 10.29
N ARG A 112 1.05 21.85 11.03
CA ARG A 112 2.10 20.92 11.49
C ARG A 112 1.57 19.76 12.33
N ALA A 113 0.67 20.05 13.29
CA ALA A 113 0.07 19.02 14.14
C ALA A 113 -0.76 18.01 13.31
N LEU A 114 -1.37 18.46 12.22
CA LEU A 114 -2.13 17.64 11.28
C LEU A 114 -1.25 17.06 10.15
N LYS A 115 0.08 17.23 10.19
CA LYS A 115 1.05 16.78 9.16
C LYS A 115 0.79 17.36 7.76
N ILE A 116 0.12 18.50 7.70
CA ILE A 116 -0.20 19.25 6.49
C ILE A 116 0.94 20.24 6.20
N GLU A 117 1.39 20.28 4.95
CA GLU A 117 2.40 21.27 4.55
C GLU A 117 1.73 22.61 4.32
N ALA A 118 2.23 23.67 4.94
CA ALA A 118 1.70 25.04 4.78
C ALA A 118 2.74 25.90 4.07
N VAL A 119 2.41 26.35 2.85
CA VAL A 119 3.33 27.06 1.96
C VAL A 119 2.75 28.43 1.59
N SER A 120 3.47 29.50 1.87
CA SER A 120 3.09 30.84 1.40
C SER A 120 3.51 31.08 -0.06
N GLN A 121 3.00 32.13 -0.70
CA GLN A 121 3.48 32.56 -2.04
C GLN A 121 5.00 32.76 -2.09
N ALA A 122 5.58 33.37 -1.05
CA ALA A 122 7.01 33.65 -0.99
C ALA A 122 7.84 32.37 -0.87
N GLU A 123 7.35 31.41 -0.08
CA GLU A 123 8.00 30.11 0.13
C GLU A 123 7.83 29.20 -1.09
N ALA A 124 6.69 29.25 -1.78
CA ALA A 124 6.38 28.37 -2.91
C ALA A 124 7.44 28.40 -4.02
N VAL A 125 8.01 29.57 -4.30
CA VAL A 125 9.04 29.75 -5.33
C VAL A 125 10.34 29.03 -4.97
N GLN A 126 10.64 28.94 -3.67
CA GLN A 126 11.84 28.31 -3.12
C GLN A 126 11.59 26.88 -2.63
N ALA A 127 10.31 26.47 -2.54
CA ALA A 127 9.94 25.16 -2.04
C ALA A 127 10.50 24.06 -2.96
N ASP A 128 11.13 23.07 -2.35
CA ASP A 128 11.51 21.84 -3.01
C ASP A 128 10.27 20.95 -3.12
N TRP A 129 9.41 21.25 -4.10
CA TRP A 129 8.19 20.49 -4.39
C TRP A 129 8.48 19.01 -4.61
N ALA A 130 9.64 18.69 -5.20
CA ALA A 130 10.09 17.32 -5.36
C ALA A 130 10.42 16.68 -4.01
N ARG A 131 11.02 17.39 -3.05
CA ARG A 131 11.19 16.90 -1.68
C ARG A 131 9.85 16.67 -1.00
N LEU A 132 8.89 17.59 -1.09
CA LEU A 132 7.56 17.39 -0.49
C LEU A 132 6.87 16.16 -1.08
N ALA A 133 7.04 15.95 -2.39
CA ALA A 133 6.61 14.75 -3.09
C ALA A 133 7.42 13.49 -2.71
N ARG A 134 8.67 13.62 -2.25
CA ARG A 134 9.50 12.52 -1.70
C ARG A 134 9.22 12.22 -0.23
N GLU A 135 8.88 13.20 0.60
CA GLU A 135 8.41 12.99 1.98
C GLU A 135 7.07 12.26 2.00
N LEU A 136 6.28 12.44 0.95
CA LEU A 136 5.14 11.62 0.54
C LEU A 136 5.49 10.15 0.30
N ILE A 137 6.70 9.89 -0.18
CA ILE A 137 7.32 8.56 -0.31
C ILE A 137 7.87 8.09 1.05
N GLY A 138 7.56 8.79 2.15
CA GLY A 138 7.48 8.22 3.50
C GLY A 138 6.26 7.29 3.60
N GLY A 139 6.19 6.32 2.69
CA GLY A 139 5.07 5.41 2.51
C GLY A 139 4.82 4.59 3.77
N HIS A 140 3.62 4.04 3.88
CA HIS A 140 3.40 2.95 4.82
C HIS A 140 3.55 1.66 4.05
N VAL A 141 4.25 0.69 4.62
CA VAL A 141 4.21 -0.68 4.11
C VAL A 141 3.17 -1.45 4.91
N GLN A 142 2.27 -2.13 4.22
CA GLN A 142 1.47 -3.17 4.83
C GLN A 142 2.32 -4.45 4.84
N HIS A 143 2.68 -4.93 6.03
CA HIS A 143 3.38 -6.18 6.20
C HIS A 143 2.41 -7.22 6.76
N VAL A 144 2.31 -8.37 6.09
CA VAL A 144 1.49 -9.50 6.54
C VAL A 144 2.43 -10.65 6.89
N THR A 145 2.41 -11.06 8.16
CA THR A 145 3.10 -12.27 8.62
C THR A 145 2.10 -13.43 8.69
N PRO A 146 2.18 -14.43 7.80
CA PRO A 146 1.31 -15.60 7.86
C PRO A 146 1.89 -16.68 8.78
N ARG A 147 1.01 -17.40 9.46
CA ARG A 147 1.26 -18.66 10.16
C ARG A 147 0.32 -19.72 9.63
N PHE A 148 0.88 -20.82 9.12
CA PHE A 148 0.11 -21.91 8.56
C PHE A 148 -0.11 -23.01 9.61
N THR A 149 -1.35 -23.49 9.71
CA THR A 149 -1.71 -24.67 10.51
C THR A 149 -2.51 -25.61 9.63
N ALA A 150 -2.02 -26.84 9.46
CA ALA A 150 -2.62 -27.82 8.56
C ALA A 150 -3.36 -28.93 9.31
N PHE A 151 -4.38 -29.49 8.67
CA PHE A 151 -5.09 -30.68 9.14
C PHE A 151 -5.61 -31.52 7.97
N ILE A 152 -5.94 -32.77 8.25
CA ILE A 152 -6.61 -33.68 7.31
C ILE A 152 -7.86 -34.22 7.97
N ASP A 153 -9.03 -34.00 7.37
CA ASP A 153 -10.25 -34.70 7.80
C ASP A 153 -10.35 -36.01 7.02
N VAL A 154 -10.50 -37.13 7.72
CA VAL A 154 -10.49 -38.48 7.16
C VAL A 154 -11.79 -39.21 7.46
N ASN A 155 -12.16 -40.15 6.58
CA ASN A 155 -13.28 -41.06 6.79
C ASN A 155 -12.72 -42.47 7.08
N PRO A 156 -12.69 -42.92 8.34
CA PRO A 156 -12.27 -44.28 8.67
C PRO A 156 -13.23 -45.32 8.08
N GLN A 157 -12.75 -46.57 7.92
CA GLN A 157 -13.58 -47.69 7.43
C GLN A 157 -14.69 -48.05 8.43
N GLU A 158 -14.41 -47.91 9.72
CA GLU A 158 -15.36 -48.04 10.81
C GLU A 158 -15.26 -46.82 11.74
N GLY A 159 -16.39 -46.20 12.06
CA GLY A 159 -16.48 -45.05 12.98
C GLY A 159 -16.79 -43.70 12.31
N GLU A 160 -16.82 -42.66 13.13
CA GLU A 160 -17.13 -41.29 12.71
C GLU A 160 -15.94 -40.60 12.01
N PRO A 161 -16.19 -39.61 11.14
CA PRO A 161 -15.13 -38.78 10.57
C PRO A 161 -14.25 -38.17 11.66
N ARG A 162 -12.93 -38.23 11.44
CA ARG A 162 -11.93 -37.74 12.40
C ARG A 162 -11.03 -36.70 11.74
N ARG A 163 -10.58 -35.72 12.54
CA ARG A 163 -9.53 -34.78 12.16
C ARG A 163 -8.16 -35.29 12.62
N LEU A 164 -7.20 -35.27 11.70
CA LEU A 164 -5.78 -35.45 11.97
C LEU A 164 -5.12 -34.07 12.03
N GLU A 165 -4.48 -33.79 13.15
CA GLU A 165 -3.63 -32.61 13.36
C GLU A 165 -2.15 -33.01 13.31
N GLN A 166 -1.23 -32.05 13.29
CA GLN A 166 0.22 -32.31 13.22
C GLN A 166 0.62 -33.15 12.00
N VAL A 167 0.02 -32.79 10.86
CA VAL A 167 0.12 -33.49 9.58
C VAL A 167 1.17 -32.88 8.66
N GLU A 168 2.12 -32.09 9.17
CA GLU A 168 3.08 -31.31 8.37
C GLU A 168 3.93 -32.20 7.47
N ASN A 169 4.19 -33.43 7.89
CA ASN A 169 4.98 -34.42 7.14
C ASN A 169 4.11 -35.47 6.42
N ALA A 170 2.78 -35.31 6.41
CA ALA A 170 1.89 -36.28 5.78
C ALA A 170 2.11 -36.34 4.26
N ALA A 171 2.16 -37.56 3.75
CA ALA A 171 2.09 -37.86 2.32
C ALA A 171 0.69 -38.36 1.96
N TRP A 172 0.32 -38.16 0.70
CA TRP A 172 -0.96 -38.61 0.16
C TRP A 172 -0.74 -39.55 -1.01
N TYR A 173 -1.57 -40.57 -1.09
CA TYR A 173 -1.46 -41.65 -2.05
C TYR A 173 -2.78 -41.82 -2.82
N SER A 174 -2.71 -42.12 -4.11
CA SER A 174 -3.87 -42.59 -4.88
C SER A 174 -4.25 -44.01 -4.49
N GLY A 175 -5.39 -44.50 -4.97
CA GLY A 175 -5.90 -45.85 -4.66
C GLY A 175 -5.02 -47.01 -5.14
N ASP A 176 -4.06 -46.77 -6.03
CA ASP A 176 -3.05 -47.75 -6.47
C ASP A 176 -1.77 -47.71 -5.63
N GLY A 177 -1.69 -46.82 -4.63
CA GLY A 177 -0.53 -46.64 -3.76
C GLY A 177 0.52 -45.66 -4.30
N THR A 178 0.31 -45.03 -5.46
CA THR A 178 1.21 -44.01 -5.98
C THR A 178 1.14 -42.74 -5.13
N GLN A 179 2.28 -42.15 -4.75
CA GLN A 179 2.28 -40.90 -4.02
C GLN A 179 1.88 -39.73 -4.95
N VAL A 180 0.82 -39.02 -4.60
CA VAL A 180 0.24 -37.91 -5.39
C VAL A 180 0.60 -36.52 -4.84
N GLY A 181 1.01 -36.44 -3.57
CA GLY A 181 1.37 -35.16 -2.97
C GLY A 181 1.85 -35.28 -1.53
N THR A 182 2.23 -34.15 -0.94
CA THR A 182 2.62 -34.03 0.46
C THR A 182 2.08 -32.74 1.06
N MET A 183 1.89 -32.72 2.37
CA MET A 183 1.49 -31.52 3.09
C MET A 183 2.54 -30.41 2.94
N GLN A 184 3.83 -30.73 3.04
CA GLN A 184 4.90 -29.74 2.81
C GLN A 184 4.82 -29.14 1.41
N GLY A 185 4.57 -29.96 0.38
CA GLY A 185 4.43 -29.48 -0.99
C GLY A 185 3.24 -28.53 -1.16
N LEU A 186 2.10 -28.82 -0.52
CA LEU A 186 0.95 -27.93 -0.51
C LEU A 186 1.22 -26.63 0.26
N LEU A 187 1.82 -26.70 1.44
CA LEU A 187 2.18 -25.51 2.22
C LEU A 187 3.13 -24.60 1.43
N GLN A 188 4.13 -25.18 0.75
CA GLN A 188 5.03 -24.42 -0.12
C GLN A 188 4.29 -23.82 -1.32
N PHE A 189 3.40 -24.60 -1.96
CA PHE A 189 2.58 -24.09 -3.05
C PHE A 189 1.72 -22.90 -2.61
N ILE A 190 1.02 -23.01 -1.48
CA ILE A 190 0.22 -21.93 -0.88
C ILE A 190 1.10 -20.71 -0.61
N ALA A 191 2.26 -20.94 0.02
CA ALA A 191 3.19 -19.89 0.39
C ALA A 191 3.77 -19.17 -0.83
N ASP A 192 4.01 -19.86 -1.96
CA ASP A 192 4.64 -19.29 -3.17
C ASP A 192 3.67 -18.85 -4.25
N ASN A 193 2.41 -19.28 -4.18
CA ASN A 193 1.41 -18.92 -5.17
C ASN A 193 1.09 -17.42 -5.11
N PRO A 194 1.34 -16.65 -6.20
CA PRO A 194 1.11 -15.21 -6.21
C PRO A 194 -0.35 -14.84 -5.98
N GLN A 195 -1.30 -15.62 -6.51
CA GLN A 195 -2.73 -15.35 -6.34
C GLN A 195 -3.14 -15.51 -4.87
N THR A 196 -2.67 -16.56 -4.20
CA THR A 196 -2.91 -16.75 -2.77
C THR A 196 -2.34 -15.60 -1.95
N ARG A 197 -1.10 -15.18 -2.24
CA ARG A 197 -0.46 -14.04 -1.59
C ARG A 197 -1.27 -12.76 -1.76
N THR A 198 -1.68 -12.45 -2.99
CA THR A 198 -2.49 -11.26 -3.31
C THR A 198 -3.84 -11.29 -2.58
N VAL A 199 -4.55 -12.42 -2.61
CA VAL A 199 -5.84 -12.57 -1.93
C VAL A 199 -5.70 -12.33 -0.44
N VAL A 200 -4.68 -12.93 0.21
CA VAL A 200 -4.43 -12.70 1.63
C VAL A 200 -4.19 -11.21 1.86
N LEU A 201 -3.22 -10.60 1.16
CA LEU A 201 -2.86 -9.19 1.30
C LEU A 201 -4.07 -8.24 1.18
N ASP A 202 -4.84 -8.38 0.10
CA ASP A 202 -5.96 -7.51 -0.25
C ASP A 202 -7.13 -7.57 0.74
N HIS A 203 -7.26 -8.68 1.48
CA HIS A 203 -8.38 -8.94 2.38
C HIS A 203 -7.98 -8.94 3.86
N THR A 204 -6.71 -8.68 4.20
CA THR A 204 -6.34 -8.47 5.61
C THR A 204 -6.78 -7.09 6.11
N SER A 205 -7.10 -7.01 7.39
CA SER A 205 -7.21 -5.74 8.12
C SER A 205 -6.08 -5.63 9.14
N PRO A 206 -5.69 -4.42 9.59
CA PRO A 206 -4.69 -4.27 10.64
C PRO A 206 -5.02 -5.12 11.88
N GLY A 207 -4.02 -5.82 12.43
CA GLY A 207 -4.19 -6.78 13.52
C GLY A 207 -4.25 -8.23 13.04
N SER A 208 -5.03 -9.07 13.73
CA SER A 208 -5.13 -10.50 13.43
C SER A 208 -6.24 -10.79 12.40
N GLY A 209 -5.93 -11.62 11.42
CA GLY A 209 -6.88 -12.15 10.45
C GLY A 209 -6.73 -13.67 10.29
N ASN A 210 -7.76 -14.32 9.74
CA ASN A 210 -7.74 -15.76 9.49
C ASN A 210 -8.30 -16.05 8.09
N PHE A 211 -7.56 -16.84 7.33
CA PHE A 211 -7.99 -17.40 6.05
C PHE A 211 -8.00 -18.91 6.12
N TYR A 212 -8.75 -19.53 5.22
CA TYR A 212 -8.86 -20.97 5.17
C TYR A 212 -8.80 -21.45 3.73
N ILE A 213 -7.93 -22.43 3.48
CA ILE A 213 -7.80 -23.13 2.20
C ILE A 213 -8.27 -24.57 2.40
N GLU A 214 -9.10 -25.02 1.48
CA GLU A 214 -9.59 -26.40 1.45
C GLU A 214 -9.22 -27.06 0.11
N LEU A 215 -8.67 -28.27 0.20
CA LEU A 215 -8.47 -29.16 -0.92
C LEU A 215 -9.32 -30.41 -0.71
N VAL A 216 -10.29 -30.62 -1.60
CA VAL A 216 -11.03 -31.87 -1.70
C VAL A 216 -10.38 -32.71 -2.79
N PRO A 217 -9.88 -33.93 -2.48
CA PRO A 217 -9.28 -34.80 -3.48
C PRO A 217 -10.23 -35.04 -4.66
N PRO A 218 -9.77 -34.88 -5.92
CA PRO A 218 -10.61 -35.11 -7.11
C PRO A 218 -10.95 -36.59 -7.31
N GLU A 219 -10.15 -37.47 -6.72
CA GLU A 219 -10.33 -38.91 -6.67
C GLU A 219 -9.98 -39.41 -5.25
N PRO A 220 -10.28 -40.67 -4.89
CA PRO A 220 -9.95 -41.18 -3.57
C PRO A 220 -8.45 -41.13 -3.30
N TRP A 221 -8.04 -40.28 -2.35
CA TRP A 221 -6.70 -40.25 -1.80
C TRP A 221 -6.66 -40.84 -0.39
N PHE A 222 -5.50 -41.32 0.00
CA PHE A 222 -5.23 -41.96 1.28
C PHE A 222 -4.02 -41.33 1.96
N THR A 223 -3.98 -41.37 3.29
CA THR A 223 -2.83 -40.95 4.08
C THR A 223 -2.57 -41.97 5.18
N ASP A 224 -1.33 -42.02 5.65
CA ASP A 224 -0.93 -42.93 6.73
C ASP A 224 -1.44 -42.42 8.08
N LEU A 225 -1.92 -43.33 8.91
CA LEU A 225 -2.29 -43.04 10.30
C LEU A 225 -1.09 -43.16 11.23
N PRO A 226 -0.99 -42.34 12.29
CA PRO A 226 0.06 -42.48 13.31
C PRO A 226 0.09 -43.87 13.97
N GLU A 227 -1.08 -44.47 14.18
CA GLU A 227 -1.27 -45.83 14.70
C GLU A 227 -0.96 -46.95 13.69
N GLY A 228 -0.64 -46.59 12.44
CA GLY A 228 -0.38 -47.52 11.35
C GLY A 228 -1.59 -47.78 10.45
N GLY A 229 -1.32 -48.16 9.20
CA GLY A 229 -2.34 -48.33 8.16
C GLY A 229 -2.69 -47.03 7.44
N GLN A 230 -3.59 -47.14 6.46
CA GLN A 230 -4.01 -46.00 5.63
C GLN A 230 -5.51 -45.73 5.76
N VAL A 231 -5.87 -44.45 5.66
CA VAL A 231 -7.26 -44.00 5.73
C VAL A 231 -7.59 -43.07 4.57
N ARG A 232 -8.85 -43.11 4.12
CA ARG A 232 -9.33 -42.25 3.04
C ARG A 232 -9.42 -40.80 3.51
N ILE A 233 -8.83 -39.91 2.74
CA ILE A 233 -8.90 -38.45 2.93
C ILE A 233 -10.27 -37.97 2.44
N ARG A 234 -10.97 -37.20 3.29
CA ARG A 234 -12.18 -36.46 2.93
C ARG A 234 -11.84 -35.07 2.41
N ARG A 235 -11.01 -34.34 3.15
CA ARG A 235 -10.46 -33.03 2.75
C ARG A 235 -9.15 -32.75 3.48
N ILE A 236 -8.36 -31.87 2.87
CA ILE A 236 -7.15 -31.31 3.46
C ILE A 236 -7.42 -29.82 3.71
N GLY A 237 -7.14 -29.36 4.93
CA GLY A 237 -7.38 -27.98 5.34
C GLY A 237 -6.08 -27.30 5.73
N VAL A 238 -5.94 -26.03 5.36
CA VAL A 238 -4.86 -25.15 5.83
C VAL A 238 -5.48 -23.85 6.34
N SER A 239 -5.34 -23.60 7.64
CA SER A 239 -5.62 -22.31 8.26
C SER A 239 -4.41 -21.39 8.08
N ILE A 240 -4.65 -20.14 7.70
CA ILE A 240 -3.63 -19.09 7.59
C ILE A 240 -4.00 -17.99 8.58
N GLU A 241 -3.34 -17.98 9.73
CA GLU A 241 -3.43 -16.88 10.67
C GLU A 241 -2.50 -15.77 10.20
N THR A 242 -2.98 -14.53 10.14
CA THR A 242 -2.19 -13.39 9.68
C THR A 242 -2.06 -12.35 10.78
N LEU A 243 -0.85 -11.82 10.96
CA LEU A 243 -0.64 -10.55 11.65
C LEU A 243 -0.32 -9.48 10.61
N THR A 244 -1.19 -8.49 10.49
CA THR A 244 -1.05 -7.36 9.55
C THR A 244 -0.66 -6.10 10.29
N GLU A 245 0.43 -5.49 9.85
CA GLU A 245 0.97 -4.24 10.37
C GLU A 245 1.03 -3.19 9.27
N ASN A 246 0.59 -1.97 9.57
CA ASN A 246 0.84 -0.80 8.72
C ASN A 246 1.95 0.02 9.35
N VAL A 247 3.13 -0.01 8.75
CA VAL A 247 4.33 0.59 9.33
C VAL A 247 4.82 1.72 8.45
N ALA A 248 5.07 2.88 9.05
CA ALA A 248 5.71 4.00 8.37
C ALA A 248 7.13 3.62 7.91
N LEU A 249 7.49 4.03 6.71
CA LEU A 249 8.83 3.88 6.16
C LEU A 249 9.70 5.07 6.53
N ASP A 250 10.86 4.79 7.13
CA ASP A 250 11.97 5.71 7.23
C ASP A 250 12.79 5.64 5.95
N THR A 251 12.86 6.74 5.20
CA THR A 251 13.55 6.78 3.90
C THR A 251 14.80 7.66 3.93
N ALA A 252 15.87 7.19 3.30
CA ALA A 252 17.08 7.96 3.01
C ALA A 252 17.47 7.76 1.55
N SER A 253 17.84 8.84 0.86
CA SER A 253 18.27 8.79 -0.54
C SER A 253 19.69 9.32 -0.73
N ALA A 254 20.42 8.75 -1.67
CA ALA A 254 21.75 9.17 -2.08
C ALA A 254 21.91 9.10 -3.60
N LEU A 255 22.77 9.95 -4.17
CA LEU A 255 23.17 9.89 -5.57
C LEU A 255 24.47 9.09 -5.68
N SER A 256 24.50 8.07 -6.54
CA SER A 256 25.71 7.28 -6.81
C SER A 256 25.78 6.90 -8.28
N GLU A 257 26.90 7.20 -8.95
CA GLU A 257 27.12 6.85 -10.36
C GLU A 257 26.00 7.32 -11.31
N GLY A 258 25.43 8.49 -11.03
CA GLY A 258 24.31 9.06 -11.79
C GLY A 258 22.94 8.44 -11.49
N LYS A 259 22.86 7.48 -10.57
CA LYS A 259 21.61 6.83 -10.13
C LYS A 259 21.14 7.41 -8.80
N VAL A 260 19.84 7.46 -8.59
CA VAL A 260 19.25 7.75 -7.28
C VAL A 260 19.04 6.43 -6.56
N LEU A 261 19.67 6.27 -5.41
CA LEU A 261 19.46 5.15 -4.50
C LEU A 261 18.58 5.64 -3.35
N THR A 262 17.46 4.97 -3.10
CA THR A 262 16.59 5.24 -1.95
C THR A 262 16.51 3.98 -1.10
N LEU A 263 16.99 4.04 0.13
CA LEU A 263 16.77 3.02 1.14
C LEU A 263 15.55 3.43 1.96
N ALA A 264 14.51 2.60 1.97
CA ALA A 264 13.37 2.72 2.85
C ALA A 264 13.40 1.58 3.88
N SER A 265 13.08 1.85 5.14
CA SER A 265 13.10 0.86 6.20
C SER A 265 11.86 0.96 7.08
N ALA A 266 11.34 -0.17 7.53
CA ALA A 266 10.19 -0.25 8.43
C ALA A 266 10.45 -1.26 9.55
N LYS A 267 10.15 -0.89 10.79
CA LYS A 267 10.19 -1.79 11.94
C LYS A 267 8.86 -2.56 12.04
N VAL A 268 8.91 -3.86 11.77
CA VAL A 268 7.77 -4.78 11.87
C VAL A 268 7.95 -5.70 13.09
N ALA A 269 6.91 -6.40 13.51
CA ALA A 269 6.96 -7.29 14.68
C ALA A 269 8.07 -8.35 14.55
N THR A 270 8.33 -8.82 13.33
CA THR A 270 9.30 -9.86 13.00
C THR A 270 10.74 -9.35 12.81
N GLY A 271 10.96 -8.04 12.72
CA GLY A 271 12.28 -7.48 12.44
C GLY A 271 12.27 -6.11 11.77
N VAL A 272 13.22 -5.89 10.85
CA VAL A 272 13.32 -4.67 10.05
C VAL A 272 13.20 -5.03 8.58
N LEU A 273 12.17 -4.52 7.93
CA LEU A 273 12.04 -4.59 6.47
C LEU A 273 12.86 -3.47 5.87
N GLU A 274 13.77 -3.79 4.96
CA GLU A 274 14.53 -2.85 4.15
C GLU A 274 14.11 -2.98 2.68
N LEU A 275 13.94 -1.84 2.02
CA LEU A 275 13.60 -1.70 0.61
C LEU A 275 14.65 -0.81 -0.02
N LEU A 276 15.47 -1.35 -0.93
CA LEU A 276 16.39 -0.57 -1.74
C LEU A 276 15.76 -0.33 -3.11
N ILE A 277 15.56 0.94 -3.44
CA ILE A 277 15.07 1.41 -4.73
C ILE A 277 16.24 2.07 -5.45
N GLN A 278 16.45 1.72 -6.72
CA GLN A 278 17.46 2.32 -7.57
C GLN A 278 16.79 2.85 -8.83
N GLU A 279 16.91 4.15 -9.05
CA GLU A 279 16.39 4.86 -10.21
C GLU A 279 17.55 5.32 -11.11
N SER A 280 17.46 4.98 -12.40
CA SER A 280 18.43 5.36 -13.42
C SER A 280 18.05 6.68 -14.08
N PRO A 281 19.01 7.40 -14.69
CA PRO A 281 18.74 8.66 -15.42
C PRO A 281 17.70 8.56 -16.54
N ASP A 282 17.54 7.37 -17.12
CA ASP A 282 16.58 7.08 -18.17
C ASP A 282 15.14 6.87 -17.65
N GLY A 283 14.93 7.00 -16.33
CA GLY A 283 13.65 6.81 -15.66
C GLY A 283 13.33 5.35 -15.32
N THR A 284 14.22 4.40 -15.61
CA THR A 284 14.04 3.00 -15.18
C THR A 284 14.29 2.86 -13.69
N SER A 285 13.49 2.04 -13.02
CA SER A 285 13.60 1.78 -11.58
C SER A 285 13.69 0.28 -11.31
N SER A 286 14.49 -0.08 -10.31
CA SER A 286 14.55 -1.45 -9.77
C SER A 286 14.43 -1.40 -8.25
N PHE A 287 13.88 -2.46 -7.66
CA PHE A 287 13.73 -2.56 -6.22
C PHE A 287 14.20 -3.92 -5.71
N ARG A 288 14.70 -3.94 -4.47
CA ARG A 288 15.03 -5.15 -3.71
C ARG A 288 14.49 -5.00 -2.30
N SER A 289 13.94 -6.07 -1.75
CA SER A 289 13.45 -6.12 -0.37
C SER A 289 14.20 -7.16 0.45
N THR A 290 14.53 -6.84 1.69
CA THR A 290 15.16 -7.75 2.66
C THR A 290 14.46 -7.62 4.00
N LEU A 291 14.10 -8.74 4.64
CA LEU A 291 13.63 -8.75 6.02
C LEU A 291 14.78 -9.19 6.93
N LEU A 292 15.31 -8.26 7.71
CA LEU A 292 16.34 -8.53 8.71
C LEU A 292 15.68 -8.98 10.01
N PRO A 293 15.99 -10.18 10.54
CA PRO A 293 15.39 -10.65 11.79
C PRO A 293 15.79 -9.73 12.95
N ARG A 294 14.88 -9.58 13.91
CA ARG A 294 15.14 -8.82 15.14
C ARG A 294 16.35 -9.44 15.85
N LYS A 295 17.39 -8.65 16.14
CA LYS A 295 18.50 -9.11 16.99
C LYS A 295 17.92 -9.47 18.36
N ALA A 296 18.16 -10.70 18.79
CA ALA A 296 17.79 -11.22 20.11
C ALA A 296 18.51 -10.44 21.23
#